data_AF-F8J8I9-F1
#
_entry.id   AF-F8J8I9-F1
#
_cell.length_a   1.000
_cell.length_b   1.000
_cell.length_c   1.000
_cell.angle_alpha   90.00
_cell.angle_beta   90.00
_cell.angle_gamma   90.00
#
_symmetry.space_group_name_H-M   'P 1'
#
loop_
_entity.id
_entity.type
_entity.pdbx_description
1 polymer ?
#
loop_
_entity_poly.entity_id
_entity_poly.type
_entity_poly.pdbx_seq_one_letter_code
_entity_poly.pdbx_strand_id
1 'polypeptide(L)'
;MRLLNIAAFFFAVSSALLLYALNYDTRRLEAEVQEKERYADQARSDIAVLKAERGTLSRPDRIDGLARQLGLGPPKPEQFEGEGQVSQLSGRANTSGGQ
;
A
#
# COMPACT_ATOMS: atom_id res chain seq x y z
N MET A 1 -20.45 12.09 -60.03
CA MET A 1 -18.98 12.03 -59.85
C MET A 1 -18.43 13.09 -58.88
N ARG A 2 -18.64 14.40 -59.09
CA ARG A 2 -18.08 15.46 -58.19
C ARG A 2 -18.52 15.35 -56.72
N LEU A 3 -19.81 15.13 -56.46
CA LEU A 3 -20.34 14.95 -55.09
C LEU A 3 -19.74 13.73 -54.36
N LEU A 4 -19.56 12.63 -55.09
CA LEU A 4 -18.98 11.40 -54.53
C LEU A 4 -17.52 11.63 -54.13
N ASN A 5 -16.76 12.34 -54.96
CA ASN A 5 -15.36 12.68 -54.67
C ASN A 5 -15.25 13.64 -53.48
N ILE A 6 -16.15 14.61 -53.36
CA ILE A 6 -16.20 15.53 -52.21
C ILE A 6 -16.51 14.74 -50.93
N ALA A 7 -17.51 13.86 -50.95
CA ALA A 7 -17.85 13.01 -49.82
C ALA A 7 -16.68 12.09 -49.43
N ALA A 8 -16.01 11.47 -50.41
CA ALA A 8 -14.83 10.64 -50.17
C ALA A 8 -13.67 11.44 -49.57
N PHE A 9 -13.46 12.67 -50.03
CA PHE A 9 -12.44 13.56 -49.48
C PHE A 9 -12.74 13.92 -48.02
N PHE A 10 -13.98 14.32 -47.71
CA PHE A 10 -14.38 14.60 -46.32
C PHE A 10 -14.28 13.36 -45.43
N PHE A 11 -14.61 12.18 -45.95
CA PHE A 11 -14.47 10.93 -45.22
C PHE A 11 -12.99 10.62 -44.92
N ALA A 12 -12.11 10.81 -45.90
CA ALA A 12 -10.67 10.61 -45.73
C ALA A 12 -10.09 11.58 -44.69
N VAL A 13 -10.44 12.88 -44.77
CA VAL A 13 -9.99 13.89 -43.80
C VAL A 13 -10.52 13.57 -42.39
N SER A 14 -11.80 13.26 -42.26
CA SER A 14 -12.39 12.89 -40.96
C SER A 14 -11.71 11.65 -40.37
N SER A 15 -11.44 10.64 -41.19
CA SER A 15 -10.71 9.44 -40.77
C SER A 15 -9.29 9.75 -40.30
N ALA A 16 -8.57 10.60 -41.02
CA ALA A 16 -7.22 11.03 -40.62
C ALA A 16 -7.23 11.79 -39.28
N LEU A 17 -8.19 12.70 -39.08
CA LEU A 17 -8.35 13.43 -37.82
C LEU A 17 -8.71 12.50 -36.66
N LEU A 18 -9.62 11.55 -36.88
CA LEU A 18 -10.03 10.57 -35.87
C LEU A 18 -8.85 9.70 -35.45
N LEU A 19 -8.08 9.22 -36.42
CA LEU A 19 -6.89 8.40 -36.17
C LEU A 19 -5.81 9.19 -35.42
N TYR A 20 -5.61 10.45 -35.78
CA TYR A 20 -4.68 11.34 -35.08
C TYR A 20 -5.10 11.56 -33.61
N ALA A 21 -6.37 11.90 -33.38
CA ALA A 21 -6.91 12.10 -32.05
C ALA A 21 -6.76 10.82 -31.19
N LEU A 22 -7.13 9.66 -31.75
CA LEU A 22 -7.02 8.39 -31.04
C LEU A 22 -5.56 8.02 -30.72
N ASN A 23 -4.63 8.23 -31.66
CA ASN A 23 -3.20 7.99 -31.42
C ASN A 23 -2.66 8.89 -30.31
N TYR A 24 -3.06 10.16 -30.31
CA TYR A 24 -2.59 11.14 -29.34
C TYR A 24 -3.16 10.88 -27.94
N ASP A 25 -4.47 10.63 -27.85
CA ASP A 25 -5.13 10.31 -26.58
C ASP A 25 -4.57 9.03 -25.98
N THR A 26 -4.29 8.01 -26.80
CA THR A 26 -3.66 6.77 -26.35
C THR A 26 -2.27 7.03 -25.77
N ARG A 27 -1.44 7.82 -26.46
CA ARG A 27 -0.09 8.16 -25.97
C ARG A 27 -0.12 8.99 -24.69
N ARG A 28 -1.07 9.92 -24.57
CA ARG A 28 -1.23 10.73 -23.36
C ARG A 28 -1.65 9.86 -22.17
N LEU A 29 -2.61 8.96 -22.39
CA LEU A 29 -3.09 8.04 -21.36
C LEU A 29 -1.99 7.07 -20.93
N GLU A 30 -1.21 6.55 -21.88
CA GLU A 30 -0.07 5.67 -21.59
C GLU A 30 0.98 6.38 -20.73
N ALA A 31 1.31 7.63 -21.03
CA ALA A 31 2.24 8.42 -20.22
C ALA A 31 1.73 8.66 -18.79
N GLU A 32 0.43 8.97 -18.64
CA GLU A 32 -0.18 9.18 -17.32
C GLU A 32 -0.22 7.88 -16.49
N VAL A 33 -0.52 6.75 -17.12
CA VAL A 33 -0.49 5.44 -16.47
C VAL A 33 0.93 5.09 -16.02
N GLN A 34 1.93 5.27 -16.87
CA GLN A 34 3.34 5.02 -16.50
C GLN A 34 3.80 5.90 -15.34
N GLU A 35 3.40 7.17 -15.31
CA GLU A 35 3.70 8.07 -14.20
C GLU A 35 3.08 7.55 -12.90
N LYS A 36 1.79 7.18 -12.92
CA LYS A 36 1.09 6.64 -11.76
C LYS A 36 1.67 5.32 -11.27
N GLU A 37 2.06 4.42 -12.17
CA GLU A 37 2.72 3.16 -11.83
C GLU A 37 4.06 3.41 -11.12
N ARG A 38 4.88 4.35 -11.62
CA ARG A 38 6.14 4.73 -10.95
C ARG A 38 5.91 5.24 -9.52
N TYR A 39 4.91 6.10 -9.32
CA TYR A 39 4.56 6.56 -7.98
C TYR A 39 4.08 5.42 -7.07
N ALA A 40 3.28 4.50 -7.63
CA ALA A 40 2.79 3.35 -6.87
C ALA A 40 3.94 2.41 -6.44
N ASP A 41 4.90 2.16 -7.32
CA ASP A 41 6.06 1.34 -7.02
C ASP A 41 6.97 1.99 -5.97
N GLN A 42 7.19 3.31 -6.07
CA GLN A 42 7.93 4.05 -5.06
C GLN A 42 7.24 3.97 -3.69
N ALA A 43 5.93 4.22 -3.63
CA ALA A 43 5.16 4.13 -2.39
C ALA A 43 5.19 2.72 -1.78
N ARG A 44 5.13 1.66 -2.61
CA ARG A 44 5.25 0.27 -2.14
C ARG A 44 6.62 0.01 -1.52
N SER A 45 7.68 0.54 -2.12
CA SER A 45 9.05 0.43 -1.61
C SER A 45 9.19 1.12 -0.25
N ASP A 46 8.67 2.35 -0.14
CA ASP A 46 8.71 3.13 1.10
C ASP A 46 7.94 2.42 2.23
N ILE A 47 6.77 1.87 1.93
CA ILE A 47 5.99 1.07 2.89
C ILE A 47 6.79 -0.16 3.36
N ALA A 48 7.52 -0.82 2.47
CA ALA A 48 8.33 -1.98 2.83
C ALA A 48 9.46 -1.59 3.80
N VAL A 49 10.14 -0.46 3.53
CA VAL A 49 11.16 0.10 4.44
C VAL A 49 10.54 0.46 5.79
N LEU A 50 9.46 1.22 5.81
CA LEU A 50 8.78 1.62 7.04
C LEU A 50 8.28 0.42 7.86
N LYS A 51 7.83 -0.66 7.20
CA LYS A 51 7.47 -1.90 7.90
C LYS A 51 8.68 -2.57 8.55
N ALA A 52 9.83 -2.58 7.86
CA ALA A 52 11.06 -3.14 8.41
C ALA A 52 11.58 -2.31 9.59
N GLU A 53 11.55 -0.98 9.47
CA GLU A 53 11.89 -0.05 10.55
C GLU A 53 10.96 -0.22 11.76
N ARG A 54 9.65 -0.29 11.51
CA ARG A 54 8.66 -0.54 12.55
C ARG A 54 8.94 -1.84 13.29
N GLY A 55 9.20 -2.94 12.57
CA GLY A 55 9.55 -4.23 13.20
C GLY A 55 10.81 -4.14 14.06
N THR A 56 11.76 -3.29 13.67
CA THR A 56 13.00 -3.05 14.41
C THR A 56 12.79 -2.19 15.67
N LEU A 57 11.89 -1.21 15.60
CA LEU A 57 11.53 -0.33 16.72
C LEU A 57 10.60 -1.00 17.72
N SER A 58 9.71 -1.89 17.26
CA SER A 58 8.73 -2.58 18.12
C SER A 58 9.27 -3.82 18.82
N ARG A 59 10.60 -4.03 18.84
CA ARG A 59 11.21 -5.18 19.51
C ARG A 59 11.00 -5.09 21.03
N PRO A 60 10.42 -6.13 21.69
CA PRO A 60 10.14 -6.12 23.12
C PRO A 60 11.37 -5.78 23.97
N ASP A 61 12.53 -6.38 23.68
CA ASP A 61 13.78 -6.13 24.40
C ASP A 61 14.16 -4.64 24.43
N ARG A 62 13.86 -3.92 23.34
CA ARG A 62 14.16 -2.49 23.19
C ARG A 62 13.17 -1.63 23.97
N ILE A 63 11.90 -2.00 23.96
CA ILE A 63 10.83 -1.34 24.72
C ILE A 63 11.06 -1.55 26.22
N ASP A 64 11.35 -2.77 26.65
CA ASP A 64 11.62 -3.10 28.05
C ASP A 64 12.85 -2.36 28.56
N GLY A 65 13.93 -2.30 27.77
CA GLY A 65 15.13 -1.53 28.14
C GLY A 65 14.84 -0.05 28.39
N LEU A 66 14.07 0.60 27.51
CA LEU A 66 13.63 1.98 27.67
C LEU A 66 12.67 2.14 28.86
N ALA A 67 11.72 1.22 29.04
CA ALA A 67 10.78 1.24 30.14
C ALA A 67 11.49 1.18 31.50
N ARG A 68 12.50 0.32 31.64
CA ARG A 68 13.32 0.23 32.86
C ARG A 68 14.09 1.52 33.14
N GLN A 69 14.65 2.17 32.11
CA GLN A 69 15.32 3.46 32.27
C GLN A 69 14.36 4.57 32.73
N LEU A 70 13.10 4.49 32.31
CA LEU A 70 12.03 5.40 32.75
C LEU A 70 11.43 5.02 34.11
N GLY A 71 11.95 4.00 34.79
CA GLY A 71 11.44 3.53 36.09
C GLY A 71 10.12 2.76 36.00
N LEU A 72 9.69 2.37 34.79
CA LEU A 72 8.45 1.62 34.57
C LEU A 72 8.65 0.14 34.93
N GLY A 73 7.67 -0.40 35.66
CA GLY A 73 7.59 -1.82 36.02
C GLY A 73 6.94 -2.67 34.93
N PRO A 74 6.89 -4.01 35.10
CA PRO A 74 6.09 -4.85 34.22
C PRO A 74 4.63 -4.37 34.23
N PRO A 75 3.93 -4.36 33.08
CA PRO A 75 2.54 -3.95 33.03
C PRO A 75 1.69 -4.87 33.91
N LYS A 76 0.86 -4.28 34.77
CA LYS A 76 -0.07 -4.99 35.64
C LYS A 76 -1.32 -5.40 34.84
N PRO A 77 -1.97 -6.52 35.19
CA PRO A 77 -3.20 -6.97 34.52
C PRO A 77 -4.30 -5.91 34.47
N GLU A 78 -4.39 -5.09 35.52
CA GLU A 78 -5.35 -3.97 35.66
C GLU A 78 -5.15 -2.84 34.65
N GLN A 79 -3.99 -2.76 34.00
CA GLN A 79 -3.63 -1.70 33.05
C GLN A 79 -4.00 -2.02 31.60
N PHE A 80 -4.49 -3.24 31.33
CA PHE A 80 -4.94 -3.63 30.00
C PHE A 80 -6.46 -3.41 29.88
N GLU A 81 -6.89 -2.60 28.90
CA GLU A 81 -8.32 -2.53 28.52
C GLU A 81 -8.73 -3.84 27.84
N GLY A 82 -9.30 -4.76 28.62
CA GLY A 82 -9.83 -6.04 28.17
C GLY A 82 -9.31 -7.24 28.95
N GLU A 83 -9.79 -7.41 30.19
CA GLU A 83 -9.49 -8.55 31.08
C GLU A 83 -9.72 -9.94 30.43
N GLY A 84 -10.51 -10.02 29.35
CA GLY A 84 -10.87 -11.28 28.71
C GLY A 84 -9.79 -11.96 27.85
N GLN A 85 -8.77 -11.23 27.35
CA GLN A 85 -7.77 -11.80 26.42
C GLN A 85 -6.43 -12.16 27.08
N VAL A 86 -6.03 -11.47 28.16
CA VAL A 86 -4.73 -11.72 28.83
C VAL A 86 -4.76 -13.03 29.63
N SER A 87 -5.92 -13.42 30.19
CA SER A 87 -6.07 -14.66 30.97
C SER A 87 -5.83 -15.92 30.12
N GLN A 88 -6.22 -15.92 28.83
CA GLN A 88 -6.04 -17.06 27.92
C GLN A 88 -4.56 -17.31 27.55
N LEU A 89 -3.73 -16.27 27.53
CA LEU A 89 -2.29 -16.39 27.30
C LEU A 89 -1.57 -16.99 28.51
N SER A 90 -2.00 -16.69 29.74
CA SER A 90 -1.43 -17.30 30.95
C SER A 90 -1.84 -18.76 31.15
N GLY A 91 -3.09 -19.12 30.80
CA GLY A 91 -3.60 -20.49 30.92
C GLY A 91 -2.94 -21.49 29.98
N ARG A 92 -2.53 -21.07 28.77
CA ARG A 92 -1.88 -21.94 27.79
C ARG A 92 -0.44 -22.30 28.14
N ALA A 93 0.27 -21.43 28.86
CA ALA A 93 1.65 -21.69 29.31
C ALA A 93 1.72 -22.73 30.45
N ASN A 94 0.65 -22.88 31.23
CA ASN A 94 0.62 -23.79 32.38
C ASN A 94 0.20 -25.23 32.02
N THR A 95 -0.46 -25.44 30.88
CA THR A 95 -0.91 -26.78 30.43
C THR A 95 0.14 -27.55 29.63
N SER A 96 1.23 -26.93 29.17
CA SER A 96 2.29 -27.62 28.40
C SER A 96 3.45 -28.16 29.25
N GLY A 97 3.39 -28.04 30.58
CA GLY A 97 4.45 -28.47 31.51
C GLY A 97 4.09 -29.64 32.43
N GLY A 98 2.97 -30.33 32.17
CA GLY A 98 2.48 -31.39 33.05
C GLY A 98 1.85 -32.55 32.29
N GLN A 99 2.66 -33.29 31.55
CA GLN A 99 2.49 -34.73 31.28
C GLN A 99 3.86 -35.37 31.17
#